data_AF-A0A2Z5K2E0-F1
#
_entry.id   AF-A0A2Z5K2E0-F1
#
_cell.length_a   1.000
_cell.length_b   1.000
_cell.length_c   1.000
_cell.angle_alpha   90.00
_cell.angle_beta   90.00
_cell.angle_gamma   90.00
#
_symmetry.space_group_name_H-M   'P 1'
#
loop_
_entity.id
_entity.type
_entity.pdbx_description
1 polymer ?
#
loop_
_entity_poly.entity_id
_entity_poly.type
_entity_poly.pdbx_seq_one_letter_code
_entity_poly.pdbx_strand_id
1 'polypeptide(L)'
;MVSGEHTTSEEDEHAGEEAAARWTKSTVYPDMWVDPDDDPRETGDPRGTDGESLDERGILLDYLRSYRLTLEMKCAGLDAEQMARRSAPPSTMSLLGLVRHLTEGERHFRRVMAGEDAPKLYRTDEDRDGDFNGAVADQAIVDEAWRQWRTEVERSDRYLAGVTDLGTCNAGYSDLGPEPGGRLQLRDVLVAQIAEYARHCGHADLLRERIDGRVGQ
;
A
#
# COMPACT_ATOMS: atom_id res chain seq x y z
N MET A 1 -41.63 56.44 -9.05
CA MET A 1 -40.16 56.61 -9.01
C MET A 1 -39.69 56.16 -7.64
N VAL A 2 -38.77 55.19 -7.63
CA VAL A 2 -37.89 54.74 -6.53
C VAL A 2 -38.63 54.02 -5.38
N SER A 3 -38.72 52.69 -5.40
CA SER A 3 -37.69 51.68 -5.03
C SER A 3 -37.50 51.57 -3.52
N GLY A 4 -37.85 50.40 -2.99
CA GLY A 4 -37.49 49.94 -1.66
C GLY A 4 -37.25 48.44 -1.74
N GLU A 5 -36.01 48.07 -2.00
CA GLU A 5 -35.53 46.70 -2.12
C GLU A 5 -35.71 45.95 -0.79
N HIS A 6 -36.34 44.78 -0.85
CA HIS A 6 -36.18 43.74 0.16
C HIS A 6 -34.83 43.05 -0.10
N THR A 7 -33.78 43.51 0.56
CA THR A 7 -32.55 42.74 0.73
C THR A 7 -32.78 41.69 1.81
N THR A 8 -33.01 40.45 1.39
CA THR A 8 -32.75 39.26 2.18
C THR A 8 -31.27 39.24 2.53
N SER A 9 -30.94 39.30 3.82
CA SER A 9 -29.61 38.96 4.33
C SER A 9 -29.46 37.44 4.23
N GLU A 10 -28.83 36.97 3.16
CA GLU A 10 -28.18 35.66 3.18
C GLU A 10 -26.99 35.79 4.14
N GLU A 11 -27.16 35.27 5.35
CA GLU A 11 -26.05 35.03 6.26
C GLU A 11 -25.15 33.99 5.58
N ASP A 12 -23.94 34.41 5.22
CA ASP A 12 -22.86 33.54 4.74
C ASP A 12 -22.58 32.44 5.79
N GLU A 13 -23.21 31.27 5.62
CA GLU A 13 -22.95 30.03 6.35
C GLU A 13 -21.60 29.37 5.96
N HIS A 14 -20.58 30.16 5.63
CA HIS A 14 -19.20 29.69 5.43
C HIS A 14 -18.28 30.06 6.60
N ALA A 15 -18.81 30.02 7.83
CA ALA A 15 -18.00 30.02 9.03
C ALA A 15 -17.40 28.62 9.26
N GLY A 16 -16.14 28.41 8.84
CA GLY A 16 -15.28 27.44 9.52
C GLY A 16 -14.63 26.32 8.69
N GLU A 17 -14.38 26.48 7.39
CA GLU A 17 -13.33 25.65 6.77
C GLU A 17 -11.97 26.28 7.09
N GLU A 18 -11.30 25.77 8.14
CA GLU A 18 -9.86 25.92 8.26
C GLU A 18 -9.24 25.41 6.96
N ALA A 19 -8.74 26.33 6.13
CA ALA A 19 -8.04 25.97 4.91
C ALA A 19 -6.94 24.96 5.26
N ALA A 20 -6.91 23.82 4.55
CA ALA A 20 -5.93 22.78 4.77
C ALA A 20 -4.51 23.38 4.68
N ALA A 21 -3.87 23.58 5.83
CA ALA A 21 -2.50 24.07 5.90
C ALA A 21 -1.56 22.86 5.92
N ARG A 22 -0.76 22.68 4.86
CA ARG A 22 0.26 21.62 4.79
C ARG A 22 1.16 21.73 6.02
N TRP A 23 1.23 20.67 6.83
CA TRP A 23 1.94 20.69 8.13
C TRP A 23 3.46 20.81 7.98
N THR A 24 4.02 20.48 6.82
CA THR A 24 5.45 20.61 6.52
C THR A 24 5.69 21.47 5.28
N LYS A 25 6.72 22.33 5.36
CA LYS A 25 7.30 23.00 4.19
C LYS A 25 8.40 22.11 3.63
N SER A 26 8.35 21.86 2.33
CA SER A 26 9.44 21.29 1.51
C SER A 26 10.83 21.63 2.06
N THR A 27 11.66 20.62 2.30
CA THR A 27 13.12 20.81 2.43
C THR A 27 13.75 20.77 1.03
N VAL A 28 15.08 20.60 0.91
CA VAL A 28 15.84 20.65 -0.37
C VAL A 28 15.24 19.75 -1.45
N TYR A 29 14.56 18.66 -1.05
CA TYR A 29 13.67 17.86 -1.90
C TYR A 29 12.25 17.83 -1.30
N PRO A 30 11.27 18.54 -1.89
CA PRO A 30 9.96 18.82 -1.30
C PRO A 30 9.14 17.63 -0.83
N ASP A 31 9.33 16.50 -1.49
CA ASP A 31 8.43 15.35 -1.44
C ASP A 31 9.24 14.03 -1.27
N MET A 32 10.46 14.08 -0.75
CA MET A 32 11.31 12.89 -0.57
C MET A 32 11.38 12.45 0.91
N TRP A 33 11.13 11.15 1.15
CA TRP A 33 11.07 10.56 2.49
C TRP A 33 12.46 10.33 3.11
N VAL A 34 13.47 10.07 2.27
CA VAL A 34 14.89 9.85 2.58
C VAL A 34 15.69 10.58 1.49
N ASP A 35 16.93 10.97 1.79
CA ASP A 35 17.86 11.49 0.77
C ASP A 35 18.03 10.42 -0.34
N PRO A 36 17.96 10.77 -1.64
CA PRO A 36 18.15 9.79 -2.71
C PRO A 36 19.39 8.91 -2.54
N ASP A 37 20.48 9.47 -2.02
CA ASP A 37 21.75 8.74 -1.82
C ASP A 37 21.64 7.69 -0.70
N ASP A 38 20.68 7.84 0.21
CA ASP A 38 20.39 6.92 1.32
C ASP A 38 19.12 6.10 1.09
N ASP A 39 18.42 6.27 -0.04
CA ASP A 39 17.15 5.60 -0.31
C ASP A 39 17.40 4.12 -0.67
N PRO A 40 16.90 3.15 0.13
CA PRO A 40 17.11 1.73 -0.15
C PRO A 40 16.50 1.27 -1.48
N ARG A 41 15.54 2.03 -2.03
CA ARG A 41 14.95 1.74 -3.35
C ARG A 41 15.96 2.01 -4.46
N GLU A 42 16.67 3.14 -4.38
CA GLU A 42 17.68 3.59 -5.35
C GLU A 42 19.02 2.88 -5.15
N THR A 43 19.47 2.71 -3.91
CA THR A 43 20.78 2.09 -3.60
C THR A 43 20.81 0.58 -3.82
N GLY A 44 19.65 -0.08 -3.85
CA GLY A 44 19.53 -1.50 -4.22
C GLY A 44 18.91 -1.72 -5.59
N ASP A 45 18.84 -0.67 -6.43
CA ASP A 45 18.39 -0.74 -7.80
C ASP A 45 19.29 -1.69 -8.61
N PRO A 46 18.74 -2.75 -9.22
CA PRO A 46 19.52 -3.68 -10.03
C PRO A 46 20.12 -3.04 -11.30
N ARG A 47 19.71 -1.83 -11.69
CA ARG A 47 20.31 -1.03 -12.77
C ARG A 47 21.70 -0.47 -12.41
N GLY A 48 22.04 -0.43 -11.12
CA GLY A 48 23.29 0.15 -10.61
C GLY A 48 23.48 1.62 -10.99
N THR A 49 24.68 2.17 -10.72
CA THR A 49 25.08 3.52 -11.17
C THR A 49 25.31 3.62 -12.67
N ASP A 50 25.27 2.48 -13.36
CA ASP A 50 25.82 2.29 -14.70
C ASP A 50 24.72 2.43 -15.77
N GLY A 51 23.45 2.53 -15.33
CA GLY A 51 22.31 2.81 -16.19
C GLY A 51 21.94 1.67 -17.14
N GLU A 52 22.28 0.42 -16.80
CA GLU A 52 21.86 -0.73 -17.61
C GLU A 52 20.33 -0.82 -17.63
N SER A 53 19.75 -0.97 -18.82
CA SER A 53 18.30 -1.09 -18.97
C SER A 53 17.86 -2.51 -18.59
N LEU A 54 16.97 -2.63 -17.60
CA LEU A 54 16.33 -3.90 -17.25
C LEU A 54 15.39 -4.36 -18.38
N ASP A 55 15.25 -5.67 -18.52
CA ASP A 55 14.17 -6.25 -19.33
C ASP A 55 12.81 -6.07 -18.64
N GLU A 56 11.72 -6.39 -19.35
CA GLU A 56 10.34 -6.24 -18.83
C GLU A 56 10.17 -6.90 -17.46
N ARG A 57 10.75 -8.10 -17.29
CA ARG A 57 10.67 -8.85 -16.04
C ARG A 57 11.41 -8.13 -14.92
N GLY A 58 12.65 -7.71 -15.18
CA GLY A 58 13.46 -6.96 -14.23
C GLY A 58 12.73 -5.71 -13.75
N ILE A 59 12.12 -4.96 -14.67
CA ILE A 59 11.31 -3.78 -14.35
C ILE A 59 10.16 -4.12 -13.40
N LEU A 60 9.35 -5.13 -13.72
CA LEU A 60 8.20 -5.53 -12.89
C LEU A 60 8.64 -5.95 -11.47
N LEU A 61 9.71 -6.73 -11.36
CA LEU A 61 10.21 -7.19 -10.07
C LEU A 61 10.81 -6.04 -9.25
N ASP A 62 11.49 -5.10 -9.89
CA ASP A 62 12.05 -3.93 -9.20
C ASP A 62 10.94 -2.98 -8.70
N TYR A 63 9.89 -2.73 -9.48
CA TYR A 63 8.74 -1.96 -8.99
C TYR A 63 8.05 -2.63 -7.81
N LEU A 64 7.86 -3.96 -7.85
CA LEU A 64 7.28 -4.70 -6.74
C LEU A 64 8.17 -4.61 -5.48
N ARG A 65 9.47 -4.80 -5.63
CA ARG A 65 10.46 -4.62 -4.56
C ARG A 65 10.37 -3.21 -3.97
N SER A 66 10.38 -2.19 -4.82
CA SER A 66 10.39 -0.78 -4.41
C SER A 66 9.15 -0.39 -3.61
N TYR A 67 7.96 -0.87 -3.98
CA TYR A 67 6.77 -0.60 -3.17
C TYR A 67 6.69 -1.43 -1.87
N ARG A 68 7.24 -2.65 -1.84
CA ARG A 68 7.38 -3.40 -0.59
C ARG A 68 8.29 -2.67 0.40
N LEU A 69 9.43 -2.15 -0.07
CA LEU A 69 10.31 -1.29 0.73
C LEU A 69 9.61 0.00 1.15
N THR A 70 8.83 0.61 0.26
CA THR A 70 8.06 1.82 0.57
C THR A 70 7.12 1.56 1.74
N LEU A 71 6.38 0.44 1.77
CA LEU A 71 5.53 0.06 2.91
C LEU A 71 6.30 0.01 4.23
N GLU A 72 7.47 -0.65 4.24
CA GLU A 72 8.34 -0.71 5.42
C GLU A 72 8.76 0.69 5.87
N MET A 73 9.18 1.54 4.93
CA MET A 73 9.57 2.92 5.18
C MET A 73 8.41 3.73 5.79
N LYS A 74 7.19 3.63 5.25
CA LYS A 74 6.01 4.34 5.79
C LYS A 74 5.63 3.92 7.20
N CYS A 75 6.01 2.72 7.62
CA CYS A 75 5.73 2.21 8.97
C CYS A 75 6.91 2.39 9.94
N ALA A 76 8.10 2.75 9.45
CA ALA A 76 9.31 2.83 10.26
C ALA A 76 9.21 3.87 11.38
N GLY A 77 9.71 3.50 12.57
CA GLY A 77 9.78 4.37 13.74
C GLY A 77 8.46 4.64 14.45
N LEU A 78 7.40 3.90 14.12
CA LEU A 78 6.10 4.01 14.78
C LEU A 78 5.95 2.99 15.92
N ASP A 79 5.30 3.39 16.99
CA ASP A 79 4.85 2.48 18.04
C ASP A 79 3.53 1.77 17.68
N ALA A 80 3.08 0.84 18.54
CA ALA A 80 1.85 0.09 18.30
C ALA A 80 0.59 0.96 18.26
N GLU A 81 0.52 2.04 19.04
CA GLU A 81 -0.62 2.97 19.03
C GLU A 81 -0.70 3.73 17.70
N GLN A 82 0.45 4.22 17.21
CA GLN A 82 0.56 4.89 15.94
C GLN A 82 0.27 3.95 14.76
N MET A 83 0.80 2.72 14.80
CA MET A 83 0.54 1.71 13.78
C MET A 83 -0.95 1.36 13.67
N ALA A 84 -1.67 1.24 14.79
CA ALA A 84 -3.10 0.92 14.82
C ALA A 84 -4.03 2.13 14.65
N ARG A 85 -3.50 3.37 14.69
CA ARG A 85 -4.33 4.58 14.63
C ARG A 85 -5.08 4.69 13.31
N ARG A 86 -6.40 4.89 13.40
CA ARG A 86 -7.28 5.22 12.27
C ARG A 86 -7.29 6.72 12.02
N SER A 87 -6.20 7.23 11.44
CA SER A 87 -5.90 8.65 11.45
C SER A 87 -6.70 9.48 10.44
N ALA A 88 -7.44 8.86 9.51
CA ALA A 88 -8.18 9.57 8.45
C ALA A 88 -9.69 9.27 8.40
N PRO A 89 -10.51 9.81 9.33
CA PRO A 89 -11.97 9.66 9.26
C PRO A 89 -12.55 10.16 7.92
N PRO A 90 -13.61 9.52 7.39
CA PRO A 90 -14.35 8.40 7.98
C PRO A 90 -13.70 7.02 7.73
N SER A 91 -12.51 6.96 7.11
CA SER A 91 -11.83 5.69 6.85
C SER A 91 -11.45 4.99 8.16
N THR A 92 -11.61 3.66 8.17
CA THR A 92 -11.20 2.78 9.27
C THR A 92 -9.79 2.22 9.09
N MET A 93 -9.08 2.64 8.04
CA MET A 93 -7.73 2.16 7.72
C MET A 93 -6.69 2.63 8.74
N SER A 94 -5.73 1.76 9.02
CA SER A 94 -4.52 2.05 9.80
C SER A 94 -3.30 1.46 9.08
N LEU A 95 -2.09 1.89 9.43
CA LEU A 95 -0.86 1.36 8.84
C LEU A 95 -0.69 -0.15 9.16
N LEU A 96 -1.04 -0.56 10.38
CA LEU A 96 -1.09 -1.98 10.75
C LEU A 96 -2.10 -2.75 9.89
N GLY A 97 -3.28 -2.18 9.65
CA GLY A 97 -4.28 -2.78 8.77
C GLY A 97 -3.78 -2.93 7.33
N LEU A 98 -3.01 -1.96 6.83
CA LEU A 98 -2.37 -2.03 5.51
C LEU A 98 -1.32 -3.14 5.41
N VAL A 99 -0.48 -3.34 6.43
CA VAL A 99 0.50 -4.46 6.45
C VAL A 99 -0.23 -5.80 6.37
N ARG A 100 -1.31 -5.96 7.13
CA ARG A 100 -2.14 -7.17 7.13
C ARG A 100 -2.88 -7.37 5.80
N HIS A 101 -3.40 -6.30 5.23
CA HIS A 101 -4.04 -6.29 3.92
C HIS A 101 -3.09 -6.76 2.81
N LEU A 102 -1.89 -6.19 2.76
CA LEU A 102 -0.90 -6.54 1.75
C LEU A 102 -0.33 -7.96 1.97
N THR A 103 -0.35 -8.47 3.21
CA THR A 103 -0.09 -9.89 3.49
C THR A 103 -1.11 -10.80 2.80
N GLU A 104 -2.40 -10.45 2.82
CA GLU A 104 -3.44 -11.20 2.09
C GLU A 104 -3.22 -11.14 0.57
N GLY A 105 -2.70 -10.02 0.06
CA GLY A 105 -2.29 -9.87 -1.34
C GLY A 105 -1.18 -10.86 -1.73
N GLU A 106 -0.12 -10.97 -0.95
CA GLU A 106 0.95 -11.96 -1.19
C GLU A 106 0.43 -13.42 -1.13
N ARG A 107 -0.49 -13.71 -0.19
CA ARG A 107 -1.15 -15.03 -0.13
C ARG A 107 -2.08 -15.28 -1.29
N HIS A 108 -2.74 -14.24 -1.78
CA HIS A 108 -3.56 -14.29 -2.98
C HIS A 108 -2.72 -14.60 -4.21
N PHE A 109 -1.58 -13.92 -4.39
CA PHE A 109 -0.61 -14.24 -5.43
C PHE A 109 -0.26 -15.73 -5.46
N ARG A 110 0.09 -16.32 -4.30
CA ARG A 110 0.41 -17.76 -4.21
C ARG A 110 -0.76 -18.66 -4.55
N ARG A 111 -1.97 -18.35 -4.08
CA ARG A 111 -3.18 -19.11 -4.43
C ARG A 111 -3.43 -19.07 -5.92
N VAL A 112 -3.34 -17.91 -6.56
CA VAL A 112 -3.59 -17.75 -7.99
C VAL A 112 -2.47 -18.39 -8.80
N MET A 113 -1.23 -17.96 -8.62
CA MET A 113 -0.12 -18.37 -9.48
C MET A 113 0.37 -19.79 -9.19
N ALA A 114 0.55 -20.15 -7.93
CA ALA A 114 1.10 -21.44 -7.53
C ALA A 114 0.02 -22.51 -7.27
N GLY A 115 -1.26 -22.13 -7.16
CA GLY A 115 -2.33 -23.08 -6.81
C GLY A 115 -2.20 -23.64 -5.40
N GLU A 116 -1.43 -22.98 -4.52
CA GLU A 116 -1.15 -23.46 -3.18
C GLU A 116 -2.33 -23.22 -2.23
N ASP A 117 -2.51 -24.15 -1.28
CA ASP A 117 -3.47 -23.97 -0.18
C ASP A 117 -2.94 -22.96 0.84
N ALA A 118 -3.37 -21.72 0.70
CA ALA A 118 -3.03 -20.61 1.57
C ALA A 118 -4.30 -19.84 1.96
N PRO A 119 -5.10 -20.34 2.93
CA PRO A 119 -6.32 -19.66 3.36
C PRO A 119 -6.01 -18.26 3.89
N LYS A 120 -7.02 -17.39 3.86
CA LYS A 120 -6.94 -16.02 4.41
C LYS A 120 -6.58 -16.08 5.90
N LEU A 121 -5.74 -15.17 6.35
CA LEU A 121 -5.29 -15.07 7.74
C LEU A 121 -6.22 -14.20 8.58
N TYR A 122 -6.69 -13.09 8.02
CA TYR A 122 -7.39 -12.04 8.77
C TYR A 122 -8.87 -11.93 8.42
N ARG A 123 -9.25 -12.25 7.18
CA ARG A 123 -10.63 -12.08 6.70
C ARG A 123 -11.40 -13.39 6.76
N THR A 124 -12.60 -13.34 7.31
CA THR A 124 -13.56 -14.46 7.31
C THR A 124 -14.84 -14.07 6.56
N ASP A 125 -15.81 -14.99 6.48
CA ASP A 125 -17.12 -14.69 5.89
C ASP A 125 -17.92 -13.73 6.78
N GLU A 126 -17.73 -13.82 8.11
CA GLU A 126 -18.35 -12.95 9.11
C GLU A 126 -17.65 -11.58 9.23
N ASP A 127 -16.33 -11.52 9.01
CA ASP A 127 -15.54 -10.28 9.05
C ASP A 127 -14.67 -10.13 7.79
N ARG A 128 -15.26 -9.49 6.77
CA ARG A 128 -14.59 -9.26 5.49
C ARG A 128 -13.49 -8.21 5.55
N ASP A 129 -13.47 -7.39 6.60
CA ASP A 129 -12.50 -6.32 6.84
C ASP A 129 -11.59 -6.64 8.05
N GLY A 130 -11.46 -7.92 8.41
CA GLY A 130 -10.71 -8.37 9.59
C GLY A 130 -9.23 -7.98 9.61
N ASP A 131 -8.64 -7.73 8.44
CA ASP A 131 -7.31 -7.11 8.30
C ASP A 131 -7.24 -5.73 8.96
N PHE A 132 -8.31 -4.92 8.88
CA PHE A 132 -8.42 -3.60 9.49
C PHE A 132 -9.15 -3.60 10.85
N ASN A 133 -10.21 -4.40 11.00
CA ASN A 133 -11.01 -4.45 12.23
C ASN A 133 -10.19 -4.97 13.41
N GLY A 134 -9.36 -6.00 13.18
CA GLY A 134 -8.50 -6.58 14.19
C GLY A 134 -7.17 -5.83 14.42
N ALA A 135 -6.92 -4.72 13.72
CA ALA A 135 -5.66 -3.98 13.77
C ALA A 135 -5.60 -3.09 15.03
N VAL A 136 -5.45 -3.72 16.20
CA VAL A 136 -5.44 -3.05 17.51
C VAL A 136 -4.04 -2.71 17.98
N ALA A 137 -3.94 -1.71 18.87
CA ALA A 137 -2.68 -1.18 19.42
C ALA A 137 -2.03 -2.13 20.43
N ASP A 138 -1.49 -3.24 19.95
CA ASP A 138 -0.75 -4.23 20.72
C ASP A 138 0.54 -4.60 19.98
N GLN A 139 1.68 -4.57 20.68
CA GLN A 139 2.98 -4.80 20.06
C GLN A 139 3.11 -6.22 19.50
N ALA A 140 2.59 -7.25 20.18
CA ALA A 140 2.64 -8.62 19.70
C ALA A 140 1.85 -8.79 18.40
N ILE A 141 0.77 -8.02 18.24
CA ILE A 141 -0.03 -7.98 17.02
C ILE A 141 0.73 -7.30 15.87
N VAL A 142 1.44 -6.20 16.15
CA VAL A 142 2.29 -5.51 15.15
C VAL A 142 3.42 -6.43 14.69
N ASP A 143 4.10 -7.07 15.63
CA ASP A 143 5.21 -7.99 15.34
C ASP A 143 4.75 -9.20 14.52
N GLU A 144 3.60 -9.77 14.86
CA GLU A 144 2.98 -10.87 14.13
C GLU A 144 2.60 -10.46 12.69
N ALA A 145 2.03 -9.26 12.51
CA ALA A 145 1.69 -8.75 11.18
C ALA A 145 2.93 -8.64 10.29
N TRP A 146 4.03 -8.09 10.81
CA TRP A 146 5.30 -8.02 10.08
C TRP A 146 5.89 -9.39 9.77
N ARG A 147 5.86 -10.30 10.74
CA ARG A 147 6.36 -11.67 10.56
C ARG A 147 5.59 -12.40 9.46
N GLN A 148 4.27 -12.28 9.45
CA GLN A 148 3.42 -12.87 8.41
C GLN A 148 3.70 -12.24 7.05
N TRP A 149 3.73 -10.91 6.97
CA TRP A 149 4.02 -10.21 5.72
C TRP A 149 5.36 -10.65 5.11
N ARG A 150 6.45 -10.64 5.88
CA ARG A 150 7.78 -11.07 5.40
C ARG A 150 7.80 -12.53 4.96
N THR A 151 7.13 -13.41 5.72
CA THR A 151 7.00 -14.83 5.36
C THR A 151 6.34 -14.99 4.00
N GLU A 152 5.30 -14.19 3.71
CA GLU A 152 4.58 -14.29 2.45
C GLU A 152 5.34 -13.64 1.29
N VAL A 153 6.02 -12.52 1.51
CA VAL A 153 6.98 -11.94 0.54
C VAL A 153 8.05 -12.95 0.16
N GLU A 154 8.71 -13.61 1.11
CA GLU A 154 9.73 -14.63 0.85
C GLU A 154 9.20 -15.81 0.02
N ARG A 155 7.93 -16.18 0.23
CA ARG A 155 7.29 -17.26 -0.53
C ARG A 155 6.95 -16.84 -1.95
N SER A 156 6.42 -15.63 -2.14
CA SER A 156 6.22 -15.04 -3.46
C SER A 156 7.55 -14.94 -4.22
N ASP A 157 8.61 -14.47 -3.57
CA ASP A 157 9.93 -14.34 -4.19
C ASP A 157 10.53 -15.70 -4.57
N ARG A 158 10.35 -16.73 -3.74
CA ARG A 158 10.76 -18.10 -4.07
C ARG A 158 10.03 -18.63 -5.31
N TYR A 159 8.74 -18.37 -5.42
CA TYR A 159 7.98 -18.73 -6.62
C TYR A 159 8.50 -17.99 -7.85
N LEU A 160 8.69 -16.67 -7.74
CA LEU A 160 9.18 -15.83 -8.83
C LEU A 160 10.58 -16.25 -9.28
N ALA A 161 11.47 -16.62 -8.37
CA ALA A 161 12.80 -17.15 -8.71
C ALA A 161 12.73 -18.46 -9.53
N GLY A 162 11.69 -19.28 -9.33
CA GLY A 162 11.47 -20.54 -10.05
C GLY A 162 10.74 -20.41 -11.39
N VAL A 163 10.09 -19.27 -11.66
CA VAL A 163 9.28 -19.04 -12.87
C VAL A 163 9.76 -17.79 -13.60
N THR A 164 10.52 -17.99 -14.67
CA THR A 164 11.14 -16.88 -15.43
C THR A 164 10.26 -16.33 -16.56
N ASP A 165 9.40 -17.16 -17.15
CA ASP A 165 8.52 -16.75 -18.26
C ASP A 165 7.29 -15.98 -17.76
N LEU A 166 7.18 -14.71 -18.14
CA LEU A 166 6.04 -13.82 -17.86
C LEU A 166 4.73 -14.29 -18.52
N GLY A 167 4.80 -15.18 -19.51
CA GLY A 167 3.66 -15.85 -20.13
C GLY A 167 3.12 -17.06 -19.37
N THR A 168 3.76 -17.46 -18.26
CA THR A 168 3.30 -18.59 -17.44
C THR A 168 1.89 -18.35 -16.92
N CYS A 169 0.96 -19.27 -17.20
CA CYS A 169 -0.40 -19.16 -16.69
C CYS A 169 -0.53 -19.57 -15.23
N ASN A 170 -1.49 -18.97 -14.53
CA ASN A 170 -1.89 -19.33 -13.18
C ASN A 170 -2.27 -20.82 -13.06
N ALA A 171 -1.79 -21.49 -12.00
CA ALA A 171 -2.16 -22.87 -11.69
C ALA A 171 -3.41 -22.98 -10.81
N GLY A 172 -3.71 -21.94 -10.02
CA GLY A 172 -4.86 -21.89 -9.12
C GLY A 172 -6.01 -21.06 -9.66
N TYR A 173 -7.06 -20.97 -8.85
CA TYR A 173 -8.26 -20.20 -9.18
C TYR A 173 -7.97 -18.69 -9.12
N SER A 174 -8.29 -17.97 -10.19
CA SER A 174 -8.25 -16.51 -10.24
C SER A 174 -9.62 -15.91 -10.03
N ASP A 175 -9.76 -14.95 -9.12
CA ASP A 175 -10.89 -14.02 -9.03
C ASP A 175 -10.56 -12.64 -9.63
N LEU A 176 -9.39 -12.49 -10.23
CA LEU A 176 -8.97 -11.32 -10.99
C LEU A 176 -9.46 -11.41 -12.45
N GLY A 177 -9.92 -10.27 -12.98
CA GLY A 177 -10.44 -10.17 -14.35
C GLY A 177 -11.98 -10.27 -14.44
N PRO A 178 -12.54 -10.25 -15.67
CA PRO A 178 -13.99 -10.20 -15.88
C PRO A 178 -14.70 -11.53 -15.61
N GLU A 179 -13.99 -12.65 -15.72
CA GLU A 179 -14.54 -13.99 -15.55
C GLU A 179 -13.86 -14.73 -14.40
N PRO A 180 -14.60 -15.17 -13.36
CA PRO A 180 -14.04 -15.96 -12.28
C PRO A 180 -13.48 -17.29 -12.80
N GLY A 181 -12.27 -17.65 -12.37
CA GLY A 181 -11.53 -18.81 -12.87
C GLY A 181 -10.81 -18.56 -14.19
N GLY A 182 -10.75 -17.31 -14.67
CA GLY A 182 -10.05 -16.94 -15.90
C GLY A 182 -8.56 -17.30 -15.89
N ARG A 183 -8.00 -17.50 -17.08
CA ARG A 183 -6.55 -17.69 -17.27
C ARG A 183 -5.85 -16.35 -17.26
N LEU A 184 -4.97 -16.16 -16.29
CA LEU A 184 -4.06 -15.02 -16.18
C LEU A 184 -2.63 -15.48 -16.38
N GLN A 185 -1.82 -14.62 -17.00
CA GLN A 185 -0.39 -14.82 -17.10
C GLN A 185 0.31 -14.17 -15.91
N LEU A 186 1.53 -14.61 -15.59
CA LEU A 186 2.35 -14.05 -14.52
C LEU A 186 2.49 -12.53 -14.65
N ARG A 187 2.60 -12.00 -15.88
CA ARG A 187 2.59 -10.56 -16.14
C ARG A 187 1.37 -9.83 -15.56
N ASP A 188 0.17 -10.41 -15.73
CA ASP A 188 -1.09 -9.78 -15.34
C ASP A 188 -1.17 -9.71 -13.82
N VAL A 189 -0.74 -10.78 -13.15
CA VAL A 189 -0.74 -10.87 -11.69
C VAL A 189 0.33 -9.98 -11.08
N LEU A 190 1.53 -9.88 -11.67
CA LEU A 190 2.58 -8.95 -11.20
C LEU A 190 2.12 -7.50 -11.30
N VAL A 191 1.51 -7.10 -12.42
CA VAL A 191 0.97 -5.74 -12.58
C VAL A 191 -0.14 -5.47 -11.55
N ALA A 192 -1.04 -6.43 -11.32
CA ALA A 192 -2.08 -6.30 -10.30
C ALA A 192 -1.46 -6.15 -8.89
N GLN A 193 -0.43 -6.93 -8.56
CA GLN A 193 0.26 -6.85 -7.27
C GLN A 193 0.94 -5.49 -7.08
N ILE A 194 1.65 -4.99 -8.10
CA ILE A 194 2.28 -3.67 -8.09
C ILE A 194 1.23 -2.57 -7.89
N ALA A 195 0.11 -2.64 -8.62
CA ALA A 195 -0.96 -1.65 -8.52
C ALA A 195 -1.58 -1.63 -7.11
N GLU A 196 -1.78 -2.79 -6.49
CA GLU A 196 -2.28 -2.90 -5.12
C GLU A 196 -1.30 -2.26 -4.12
N TYR A 197 -0.01 -2.58 -4.21
CA TYR A 197 1.01 -1.97 -3.38
C TYR A 197 1.09 -0.45 -3.56
N ALA A 198 1.16 0.03 -4.81
CA ALA A 198 1.24 1.47 -5.12
C ALA A 198 0.03 2.23 -4.56
N ARG A 199 -1.18 1.71 -4.79
CA ARG A 199 -2.44 2.28 -4.26
C ARG A 199 -2.40 2.38 -2.74
N HIS A 200 -1.94 1.34 -2.06
CA HIS A 200 -1.90 1.31 -0.60
C HIS A 200 -0.73 2.09 0.01
N CYS A 201 0.39 2.25 -0.69
CA CYS A 201 1.45 3.19 -0.29
C CYS A 201 0.95 4.64 -0.33
N GLY A 202 0.18 5.02 -1.34
CA GLY A 202 -0.46 6.35 -1.36
C GLY A 202 -1.46 6.58 -0.21
N HIS A 203 -2.18 5.54 0.21
CA HIS A 203 -2.99 5.62 1.44
C HIS A 203 -2.12 5.75 2.70
N ALA A 204 -1.00 5.01 2.76
CA ALA A 204 -0.07 5.06 3.88
C ALA A 204 0.53 6.46 4.07
N ASP A 205 0.77 7.20 2.98
CA ASP A 205 1.23 8.59 3.04
C ASP A 205 0.27 9.49 3.82
N LEU A 206 -1.02 9.48 3.46
CA LEU A 206 -2.02 10.29 4.13
C LEU A 206 -2.24 9.86 5.58
N LEU A 207 -2.19 8.56 5.86
CA LEU A 207 -2.31 8.04 7.22
C LEU A 207 -1.13 8.50 8.08
N ARG A 208 0.08 8.42 7.53
CA ARG A 208 1.32 8.77 8.22
C ARG A 208 1.43 10.27 8.47
N GLU A 209 1.11 11.09 7.47
CA GLU A 209 1.09 12.55 7.63
C GLU A 209 0.16 12.95 8.78
N ARG A 210 -1.01 12.30 8.91
CA ARG A 210 -1.93 12.54 10.02
C ARG A 210 -1.48 12.00 11.39
N ILE A 211 -0.50 11.09 11.43
CA ILE A 211 0.03 10.52 12.68
C ILE A 211 1.13 11.41 13.26
N ASP A 212 2.11 11.82 12.44
CA ASP A 212 3.30 12.53 12.93
C ASP A 212 3.78 13.68 12.01
N GLY A 213 2.98 14.06 11.01
CA GLY A 213 3.29 15.15 10.08
C GLY A 213 4.28 14.78 8.97
N ARG A 214 4.76 13.52 8.93
CA ARG A 214 5.69 13.09 7.90
C ARG A 214 4.97 12.83 6.58
N VAL A 215 5.36 13.56 5.54
CA VAL A 215 4.75 13.50 4.20
C VAL A 215 5.29 12.35 3.36
N GLY A 216 4.48 11.91 2.40
CA GLY A 216 4.79 10.86 1.45
C GLY A 216 5.84 11.21 0.38
N GLN A 217 6.19 10.19 -0.39
CA GLN A 217 7.04 10.17 -1.59
C GLN A 217 6.51 9.06 -2.49
#